data_AF-F2B8N2-F1
#
_entry.id   AF-F2B8N2-F1
#
_cell.length_a   1.000
_cell.length_b   1.000
_cell.length_c   1.000
_cell.angle_alpha   90.00
_cell.angle_beta   90.00
_cell.angle_gamma   90.00
#
_symmetry.space_group_name_H-M   'P 1'
#
loop_
_entity.id
_entity.type
_entity.pdbx_description
1 polymer ?
#
loop_
_entity_poly.entity_id
_entity_poly.type
_entity_poly.pdbx_seq_one_letter_code
_entity_poly.pdbx_strand_id
1 'polypeptide(L)'
;MITRFFKEYIMPNWCSNHLCVSGDATQVTDLATKTVRPDPKRLGERLFDFNGILSMPEALSQPLPPCSSDELRWVQLDENMRMPQIESLISKDLYGSLKNKLSPTFVWTELKVSEVNHRLKAFPELQDETGLKLEAAALIAHNIECYGSPDW
;
A
#
# COMPACT_ATOMS: atom_id res chain seq x y z
N MET A 1 -31.90 14.69 -28.42
CA MET A 1 -31.86 14.67 -26.94
C MET A 1 -32.32 13.29 -26.51
N ILE A 2 -31.39 12.40 -26.13
CA ILE A 2 -31.72 11.05 -25.66
C ILE A 2 -31.21 10.96 -24.23
N THR A 3 -32.14 10.97 -23.28
CA THR A 3 -31.87 10.74 -21.87
C THR A 3 -32.04 9.24 -21.62
N ARG A 4 -30.96 8.53 -21.30
CA ARG A 4 -31.02 7.16 -20.78
C ARG A 4 -30.72 7.20 -19.29
N PHE A 5 -31.73 6.85 -18.48
CA PHE A 5 -31.55 6.59 -17.06
C PHE A 5 -30.85 5.24 -16.91
N PHE A 6 -29.58 5.26 -16.52
CA PHE A 6 -28.93 4.09 -15.96
C PHE A 6 -29.31 4.01 -14.48
N LYS A 7 -29.78 2.83 -14.07
CA LYS A 7 -30.06 2.51 -12.67
C LYS A 7 -28.71 2.55 -11.95
N GLU A 8 -28.47 3.62 -11.19
CA GLU A 8 -27.25 3.81 -10.39
C GLU A 8 -27.14 2.69 -9.35
N TYR A 9 -26.32 1.68 -9.66
CA TYR A 9 -25.64 0.95 -8.60
C TYR A 9 -24.57 1.92 -8.07
N ILE A 10 -24.88 2.63 -7.00
CA ILE A 10 -23.96 3.55 -6.34
C ILE A 10 -22.82 2.71 -5.77
N MET A 11 -21.72 2.60 -6.51
CA MET A 11 -20.46 2.15 -5.92
C MET A 11 -20.00 3.25 -4.96
N PRO A 12 -19.80 2.97 -3.66
CA PRO A 12 -19.28 3.99 -2.76
C PRO A 12 -17.92 4.47 -3.26
N ASN A 13 -17.74 5.80 -3.30
CA ASN A 13 -16.52 6.52 -3.71
C ASN A 13 -16.22 6.61 -5.22
N TRP A 14 -17.22 6.58 -6.10
CA TRP A 14 -16.99 6.91 -7.51
C TRP A 14 -16.64 8.40 -7.69
N CYS A 15 -15.54 8.68 -8.40
CA CYS A 15 -15.08 10.02 -8.70
C CYS A 15 -15.04 10.23 -10.22
N SER A 16 -15.66 11.32 -10.69
CA SER A 16 -15.58 11.74 -12.09
C SER A 16 -14.35 12.62 -12.28
N ASN A 17 -13.35 12.12 -12.99
CA ASN A 17 -12.15 12.89 -13.34
C ASN A 17 -12.32 13.50 -14.74
N HIS A 18 -11.97 14.78 -14.86
CA HIS A 18 -11.92 15.49 -16.14
C HIS A 18 -10.47 15.87 -16.44
N LEU A 19 -9.92 15.32 -17.53
CA LEU A 19 -8.57 15.62 -18.00
C LEU A 19 -8.65 16.41 -19.31
N CYS A 20 -7.98 17.56 -19.37
CA CYS A 20 -7.78 18.30 -20.62
C CYS A 20 -6.28 18.33 -20.92
N VAL A 21 -5.90 17.81 -22.09
CA VAL A 21 -4.51 17.81 -22.56
C VAL A 21 -4.42 18.72 -23.78
N SER A 22 -3.46 19.63 -23.79
CA SER A 22 -3.21 20.56 -24.89
C SER A 22 -1.72 20.58 -25.23
N GLY A 23 -1.40 20.80 -26.51
CA GLY A 23 -0.05 20.73 -27.02
C GLY A 23 -0.03 20.55 -28.54
N ASP A 24 1.10 20.11 -29.06
CA ASP A 24 1.22 19.75 -30.48
C ASP A 24 0.19 18.69 -30.88
N ALA A 25 -0.48 18.90 -32.02
CA ALA A 25 -1.59 18.06 -32.44
C ALA A 25 -1.16 16.60 -32.71
N THR A 26 0.06 16.38 -33.22
CA THR A 26 0.58 15.03 -33.46
C THR A 26 0.89 14.32 -32.14
N GLN A 27 1.46 15.03 -31.17
CA GLN A 27 1.74 14.48 -29.84
C GLN A 27 0.46 14.16 -29.05
N VAL A 28 -0.55 15.03 -29.11
CA VAL A 28 -1.86 14.78 -28.47
C VAL A 28 -2.55 13.56 -29.10
N THR A 29 -2.45 13.41 -30.43
CA THR A 29 -3.01 12.26 -31.14
C THR A 29 -2.29 10.96 -30.74
N ASP A 30 -0.96 10.97 -30.72
CA ASP A 30 -0.15 9.83 -30.26
C ASP A 30 -0.52 9.42 -28.82
N LEU A 31 -0.62 10.38 -27.90
CA LEU A 31 -1.04 10.14 -26.51
C LEU A 31 -2.45 9.53 -26.43
N ALA A 32 -3.40 10.02 -27.22
CA ALA A 32 -4.76 9.49 -27.24
C ALA A 32 -4.82 8.02 -27.72
N THR A 33 -3.98 7.63 -28.68
CA THR A 33 -3.90 6.23 -29.15
C THR A 33 -3.34 5.29 -28.10
N LYS A 34 -2.53 5.80 -27.17
CA LYS A 34 -1.92 5.03 -26.08
C LYS A 34 -2.81 4.96 -24.84
N THR A 35 -3.62 5.98 -24.59
CA THR A 35 -4.43 6.10 -23.37
C THR A 35 -5.86 5.63 -23.51
N VAL A 36 -6.41 5.51 -24.72
CA VAL A 36 -7.81 5.16 -24.91
C VAL A 36 -7.92 3.86 -25.70
N ARG A 37 -8.35 2.78 -25.04
CA ARG A 37 -8.53 1.47 -25.66
C ARG A 37 -9.99 1.00 -25.61
N PRO A 38 -10.44 0.13 -26.52
CA PRO A 38 -11.75 -0.52 -26.39
C PRO A 38 -11.86 -1.31 -25.08
N ASP A 39 -13.03 -1.29 -24.43
CA ASP A 39 -13.29 -2.16 -23.29
C ASP A 39 -13.44 -3.63 -23.76
N PRO A 40 -12.58 -4.56 -23.32
CA PRO A 40 -12.68 -5.97 -23.75
C PRO A 40 -13.94 -6.68 -23.22
N LYS A 41 -14.59 -6.14 -22.19
CA LYS A 41 -15.79 -6.69 -21.56
C LYS A 41 -17.07 -6.01 -22.03
N ARG A 42 -16.99 -4.79 -22.59
CA ARG A 42 -18.16 -3.98 -22.97
C ARG A 42 -18.02 -3.45 -24.39
N LEU A 43 -18.73 -4.12 -25.33
CA LEU A 43 -18.67 -3.79 -26.74
C LEU A 43 -19.13 -2.33 -26.99
N GLY A 44 -18.26 -1.52 -27.58
CA GLY A 44 -18.52 -0.11 -27.90
C GLY A 44 -18.14 0.89 -26.81
N GLU A 45 -17.76 0.43 -25.61
CA GLU A 45 -17.19 1.30 -24.58
C GLU A 45 -15.67 1.43 -24.75
N ARG A 46 -15.12 2.54 -24.26
CA ARG A 46 -13.68 2.80 -24.24
C ARG A 46 -13.22 3.02 -22.81
N LEU A 47 -12.04 2.50 -22.50
CA LEU A 47 -11.39 2.65 -21.20
C LEU A 47 -10.18 3.57 -21.34
N PHE A 48 -9.94 4.34 -20.28
CA PHE A 48 -8.68 5.03 -20.11
C PHE A 48 -7.67 4.02 -19.54
N ASP A 49 -6.58 3.78 -20.26
CA ASP A 49 -5.52 2.85 -19.92
C ASP A 49 -4.20 3.61 -19.75
N PHE A 50 -3.82 3.84 -18.49
CA PHE A 50 -2.55 4.48 -18.19
C PHE A 50 -1.33 3.62 -18.53
N ASN A 51 -1.51 2.30 -18.75
CA ASN A 51 -0.40 1.41 -19.10
C ASN A 51 0.27 1.77 -20.43
N GLY A 52 -0.44 2.46 -21.32
CA GLY A 52 0.14 2.96 -22.58
C GLY A 52 1.03 4.20 -22.43
N ILE A 53 0.94 4.91 -21.29
CA ILE A 53 1.84 6.04 -20.96
C ILE A 53 2.95 5.58 -20.04
N LEU A 54 2.56 4.94 -18.94
CA LEU A 54 3.44 4.49 -17.88
C LEU A 54 3.17 3.01 -17.69
N SER A 55 4.10 2.17 -18.11
CA SER A 55 3.98 0.73 -17.89
C SER A 55 3.90 0.44 -16.41
N MET A 56 3.11 -0.57 -16.04
CA MET A 56 3.00 -1.06 -14.67
C MET A 56 4.40 -1.29 -14.09
N PRO A 57 4.75 -0.64 -12.96
CA PRO A 57 5.98 -0.93 -12.26
C PRO A 57 6.05 -2.41 -11.89
N GLU A 58 7.20 -3.04 -12.09
CA GLU A 58 7.37 -4.47 -11.79
C GLU A 58 7.03 -4.79 -10.32
N ALA A 59 7.31 -3.84 -9.41
CA ALA A 59 7.00 -3.92 -7.98
C ALA A 59 5.49 -4.07 -7.66
N LEU A 60 4.59 -3.59 -8.52
CA LEU A 60 3.14 -3.72 -8.34
C LEU A 60 2.57 -4.98 -9.02
N SER A 61 3.36 -5.61 -9.89
CA SER A 61 2.94 -6.78 -10.67
C SER A 61 3.10 -8.10 -9.92
N GLN A 62 3.88 -8.11 -8.85
CA GLN A 62 4.17 -9.31 -8.08
C GLN A 62 3.12 -9.52 -6.98
N PRO A 63 2.73 -10.77 -6.68
CA PRO A 63 1.88 -11.06 -5.53
C PRO A 63 2.53 -10.54 -4.25
N LEU A 64 1.79 -9.73 -3.49
CA LEU A 64 2.28 -9.21 -2.23
C LEU A 64 2.19 -10.26 -1.12
N PRO A 65 3.15 -10.28 -0.20
CA PRO A 65 3.00 -11.03 1.04
C PRO A 65 1.80 -10.49 1.84
N PRO A 66 1.09 -11.36 2.59
CA PRO A 66 0.06 -10.88 3.50
C PRO A 66 0.68 -9.94 4.54
N CYS A 67 -0.02 -8.85 4.81
CA CYS A 67 0.43 -7.84 5.77
C CYS A 67 -0.77 -7.28 6.53
N SER A 68 -0.67 -7.30 7.85
CA SER A 68 -1.67 -6.75 8.74
C SER A 68 -1.58 -5.22 8.84
N SER A 69 -2.66 -4.61 9.33
CA SER A 69 -2.67 -3.18 9.62
C SER A 69 -1.65 -2.78 10.69
N ASP A 70 -1.38 -3.67 11.66
CA ASP A 70 -0.37 -3.42 12.69
C ASP A 70 1.05 -3.47 12.12
N GLU A 71 1.34 -4.40 11.21
CA GLU A 71 2.62 -4.44 10.50
C GLU A 71 2.88 -3.15 9.70
N LEU A 72 1.86 -2.64 8.99
CA LEU A 72 1.96 -1.37 8.27
C LEU A 72 2.14 -0.18 9.20
N ARG A 73 1.43 -0.15 10.33
CA ARG A 73 1.63 0.90 11.35
C ARG A 73 3.02 0.84 11.96
N TRP A 74 3.51 -0.36 12.23
CA TRP A 74 4.82 -0.59 12.83
C TRP A 74 5.95 0.03 12.00
N VAL A 75 5.96 -0.21 10.68
CA VAL A 75 7.01 0.35 9.80
C VAL A 75 6.95 1.86 9.64
N GLN A 76 5.85 2.49 10.06
CA GLN A 76 5.69 3.95 10.07
C GLN A 76 6.09 4.58 11.42
N LEU A 77 6.41 3.77 12.43
CA LEU A 77 6.85 4.28 13.74
C LEU A 77 8.26 4.88 13.63
N ASP A 78 8.49 5.97 14.37
CA ASP A 78 9.83 6.53 14.52
C ASP A 78 10.73 5.55 15.27
N GLU A 79 11.89 5.25 14.68
CA GLU A 79 12.88 4.31 15.20
C GLU A 79 13.41 4.66 16.61
N ASN A 80 13.27 5.92 17.04
CA ASN A 80 13.68 6.40 18.35
C ASN A 80 12.60 6.30 19.42
N MET A 81 11.34 6.00 19.04
CA MET A 81 10.28 5.79 20.01
C MET A 81 10.60 4.60 20.91
N ARG A 82 10.36 4.77 22.21
CA ARG A 82 10.46 3.70 23.20
C ARG A 82 9.15 2.93 23.27
N MET A 83 9.22 1.66 23.68
CA MET A 83 8.05 0.79 23.74
C MET A 83 6.85 1.41 24.49
N PRO A 84 6.97 2.07 25.65
CA PRO A 84 5.82 2.68 26.32
C PRO A 84 5.10 3.76 25.49
N GLN A 85 5.78 4.39 24.54
CA GLN A 85 5.21 5.44 23.69
C GLN A 85 4.35 4.88 22.55
N ILE A 86 4.52 3.60 22.19
CA ILE A 86 3.84 2.98 21.06
C ILE A 86 2.61 2.15 21.47
N GLU A 87 2.36 1.98 22.77
CA GLU A 87 1.30 1.11 23.31
C GLU A 87 -0.10 1.41 22.77
N SER A 88 -0.40 2.68 22.48
CA SER A 88 -1.68 3.11 21.90
C SER A 88 -1.67 3.17 20.36
N LEU A 89 -0.52 3.00 19.72
CA LEU A 89 -0.34 3.15 18.27
C LEU A 89 -0.54 1.82 17.52
N ILE A 90 -0.28 0.71 18.20
CA ILE A 90 -0.47 -0.66 17.69
C ILE A 90 -1.54 -1.40 18.51
N SER A 91 -2.00 -2.56 18.03
CA SER A 91 -2.92 -3.39 18.81
C SER A 91 -2.31 -3.86 20.13
N LYS A 92 -3.20 -4.07 21.12
CA LYS A 92 -2.82 -4.63 22.43
C LYS A 92 -2.22 -6.04 22.29
N ASP A 93 -2.67 -6.81 21.31
CA ASP A 93 -2.20 -8.17 21.09
C ASP A 93 -0.75 -8.16 20.60
N LEU A 94 -0.42 -7.31 19.62
CA LEU A 94 0.95 -7.16 19.15
C LEU A 94 1.85 -6.62 20.26
N TYR A 95 1.43 -5.55 20.94
CA TYR A 95 2.19 -4.96 22.04
C TYR A 95 2.46 -5.98 23.16
N GLY A 96 1.45 -6.75 23.55
CA GLY A 96 1.56 -7.81 24.55
C GLY A 96 2.49 -8.94 24.10
N SER A 97 2.39 -9.38 22.84
CA SER A 97 3.25 -10.41 22.27
C SER A 97 4.73 -9.99 22.30
N LEU A 98 5.03 -8.79 21.81
CA LEU A 98 6.38 -8.22 21.84
C LEU A 98 6.93 -8.10 23.26
N LYS A 99 6.11 -7.57 24.19
CA LYS A 99 6.50 -7.42 25.59
C LYS A 99 6.85 -8.77 26.20
N ASN A 100 6.03 -9.80 25.98
CA ASN A 100 6.25 -11.14 26.52
C ASN A 100 7.54 -11.77 25.97
N LYS A 101 7.84 -11.56 24.68
CA LYS A 101 9.02 -12.14 24.02
C LYS A 101 10.31 -11.41 24.35
N LEU A 102 10.27 -10.09 24.54
CA LEU A 102 11.47 -9.27 24.67
C LEU A 102 11.83 -8.91 26.12
N SER A 103 10.84 -8.80 27.03
CA SER A 103 11.09 -8.49 28.45
C SER A 103 12.01 -9.47 29.19
N PRO A 104 12.11 -10.77 28.84
CA PRO A 104 13.08 -11.67 29.48
C PRO A 104 14.54 -11.29 29.24
N THR A 105 14.83 -10.56 28.15
CA THR A 105 16.20 -10.20 27.76
C THR A 105 16.48 -8.70 27.87
N PHE A 106 15.45 -7.87 27.73
CA PHE A 106 15.59 -6.41 27.64
C PHE A 106 14.73 -5.71 28.68
N VAL A 107 15.18 -4.52 29.10
CA VAL A 107 14.37 -3.60 29.89
C VAL A 107 13.32 -2.97 28.97
N TRP A 108 12.10 -3.52 28.98
CA TRP A 108 11.01 -3.13 28.06
C TRP A 108 10.80 -1.61 27.95
N THR A 109 10.87 -0.89 29.05
CA THR A 109 10.61 0.57 29.11
C THR A 109 11.69 1.42 28.45
N GLU A 110 12.88 0.87 28.24
CA GLU A 110 14.02 1.57 27.63
C GLU A 110 14.21 1.20 26.16
N LEU A 111 13.66 0.05 25.75
CA LEU A 111 13.80 -0.51 24.42
C LEU A 111 13.18 0.38 23.35
N LYS A 112 13.94 0.66 22.29
CA LYS A 112 13.51 1.45 21.13
C LYS A 112 12.98 0.59 19.98
N VAL A 113 12.17 1.19 19.12
CA VAL A 113 11.69 0.55 17.87
C VAL A 113 12.86 0.06 17.01
N SER A 114 13.94 0.85 16.86
CA SER A 114 15.16 0.44 16.13
C SER A 114 15.79 -0.84 16.69
N GLU A 115 15.85 -0.99 18.01
CA GLU A 115 16.44 -2.16 18.66
C GLU A 115 15.56 -3.39 18.47
N VAL A 116 14.23 -3.22 18.52
CA VAL A 116 13.28 -4.28 18.17
C VAL A 116 13.42 -4.69 16.70
N ASN A 117 13.52 -3.73 15.79
CA ASN A 117 13.73 -3.99 14.36
C ASN A 117 15.03 -4.76 14.11
N HIS A 118 16.10 -4.35 14.77
CA HIS A 118 17.38 -5.05 14.69
C HIS A 118 17.26 -6.50 15.17
N ARG A 119 16.53 -6.74 16.27
CA ARG A 119 16.28 -8.08 16.79
C ARG A 119 15.42 -8.93 15.84
N LEU A 120 14.32 -8.40 15.34
CA LEU A 120 13.45 -9.10 14.38
C LEU A 120 14.21 -9.52 13.11
N LYS A 121 15.09 -8.66 12.60
CA LYS A 121 15.97 -9.00 11.47
C LYS A 121 16.98 -10.09 11.79
N ALA A 122 17.53 -10.09 13.00
CA ALA A 122 18.51 -11.09 13.43
C ALA A 122 17.89 -12.45 13.80
N PHE A 123 16.59 -12.49 14.13
CA PHE A 123 15.88 -13.68 14.61
C PHE A 123 14.56 -13.84 13.84
N PRO A 124 14.57 -14.45 12.65
CA PRO A 124 13.38 -14.63 11.81
C PRO A 124 12.22 -15.35 12.52
N GLU A 125 12.52 -16.30 13.41
CA GLU A 125 11.51 -16.99 14.21
C GLU A 125 10.70 -16.03 15.08
N LEU A 126 11.31 -14.94 15.55
CA LEU A 126 10.59 -13.92 16.31
C LEU A 126 9.57 -13.20 15.44
N GLN A 127 9.87 -12.99 14.14
CA GLN A 127 8.92 -12.38 13.20
C GLN A 127 7.70 -13.27 13.00
N ASP A 128 7.89 -14.59 12.91
CA ASP A 128 6.78 -15.55 12.79
C ASP A 128 5.95 -15.62 14.07
N GLU A 129 6.59 -15.60 15.24
CA GLU A 129 5.91 -15.65 16.53
C GLU A 129 5.12 -14.36 16.86
N THR A 130 5.62 -13.20 16.45
CA THR A 130 4.93 -11.91 16.68
C THR A 130 4.03 -11.50 15.53
N GLY A 131 4.15 -12.15 14.37
CA GLY A 131 3.49 -11.75 13.14
C GLY A 131 3.98 -10.42 12.58
N LEU A 132 5.22 -9.99 12.90
CA LEU A 132 5.80 -8.75 12.38
C LEU A 132 6.81 -9.04 11.27
N LYS A 133 6.34 -9.10 10.02
CA LYS A 133 7.20 -9.33 8.86
C LYS A 133 7.68 -7.99 8.30
N LEU A 134 8.85 -7.56 8.76
CA LEU A 134 9.36 -6.21 8.49
C LEU A 134 9.55 -5.92 7.00
N GLU A 135 10.06 -6.88 6.23
CA GLU A 135 10.30 -6.69 4.80
C GLU A 135 9.00 -6.61 4.00
N ALA A 136 8.01 -7.46 4.35
CA ALA A 136 6.69 -7.44 3.74
C ALA A 136 6.00 -6.09 3.96
N ALA A 137 5.99 -5.61 5.20
CA ALA A 137 5.40 -4.34 5.57
C ALA A 137 6.12 -3.15 4.91
N ALA A 138 7.46 -3.18 4.84
CA ALA A 138 8.24 -2.13 4.20
C ALA A 138 7.99 -2.05 2.70
N LEU A 139 7.91 -3.18 2.00
CA LEU A 139 7.58 -3.24 0.58
C LEU A 139 6.21 -2.60 0.31
N ILE A 140 5.21 -2.96 1.13
CA ILE A 140 3.85 -2.45 0.95
C ILE A 140 3.76 -0.97 1.26
N ALA A 141 4.40 -0.51 2.34
CA ALA A 141 4.47 0.91 2.67
C ALA A 141 5.15 1.72 1.54
N HIS A 142 6.23 1.19 0.97
CA HIS A 142 6.91 1.80 -0.16
C HIS A 142 6.01 1.89 -1.40
N ASN A 143 5.28 0.83 -1.74
CA ASN A 143 4.36 0.85 -2.87
C ASN A 143 3.25 1.89 -2.68
N ILE A 144 2.68 1.98 -1.48
CA ILE A 144 1.67 2.99 -1.14
C ILE A 144 2.26 4.41 -1.28
N GLU A 145 3.47 4.65 -0.79
CA GLU A 145 4.12 5.95 -0.88
C GLU A 145 4.41 6.37 -2.33
N CYS A 146 4.94 5.46 -3.14
CA CYS A 146 5.33 5.76 -4.52
C CYS A 146 4.15 5.78 -5.51
N TYR A 147 3.15 4.93 -5.30
CA TYR A 147 2.10 4.66 -6.29
C TYR A 147 0.68 4.90 -5.77
N GLY A 148 0.51 5.16 -4.46
CA GLY A 148 -0.80 5.36 -3.83
C GLY A 148 -1.58 4.07 -3.55
N SER A 149 -1.00 2.90 -3.84
CA SER A 149 -1.63 1.59 -3.68
C SER A 149 -0.59 0.54 -3.31
N PRO A 150 -0.92 -0.47 -2.49
CA PRO A 150 0.00 -1.56 -2.16
C PRO A 150 0.35 -2.40 -3.38
N ASP A 151 -0.66 -2.76 -4.18
CA ASP A 151 -0.61 -3.51 -5.43
C ASP A 151 -1.38 -2.77 -6.53
N TRP A 152 -1.42 -3.37 -7.72
CA TRP A 152 -2.20 -2.88 -8.87
C TRP A 152 -3.71 -3.11 -8.74
#